data_AF-A0AAX2IDG9-F1
#
_entry.id   AF-A0AAX2IDG9-F1
#
_cell.length_a   1.000
_cell.length_b   1.000
_cell.length_c   1.000
_cell.angle_alpha   90.00
_cell.angle_beta   90.00
_cell.angle_gamma   90.00
#
_symmetry.space_group_name_H-M   'P 1'
#
loop_
_entity.id
_entity.type
_entity.pdbx_description
1 polymer ?
#
loop_
_entity_poly.entity_id
_entity_poly.type
_entity_poly.pdbx_seq_one_letter_code
_entity_poly.pdbx_strand_id
1 'polypeptide(L)'
;MKHLLILFFLLTTNAFAQGLFGDYAVVKDKNGYVNIRAKENVKSKIVGTLPANTLVNVYFWEDEPTPPNWIAVDKGYVHKSRLKMISEFPSIGKGKEQGNSITIAGKGISVTLTRQPFDKTKHKITKKKHKEYSEYIIDGKRVQGLYNDEFLPKDHYKSITVTINGKNVPIPKSAYDDLYEIGIWDTNNFAYYDKEDDILYIIAHNGDGANAYEVCWQIVKGKYKTRIIGEPLWPYIIP
;
A
#
# COMPACT_ATOMS: atom_id res chain seq x y z
N MET A 1 49.13 -3.45 37.35
CA MET A 1 48.97 -2.56 36.17
C MET A 1 47.47 -2.44 35.89
N LYS A 2 47.03 -1.20 35.70
CA LYS A 2 45.63 -0.77 35.82
C LYS A 2 44.75 -1.38 34.74
N HIS A 3 43.56 -1.83 35.15
CA HIS A 3 42.44 -2.17 34.29
C HIS A 3 42.10 -0.99 33.39
N LEU A 4 42.11 -1.19 32.07
CA LEU A 4 41.46 -0.28 31.13
C LEU A 4 40.36 -1.07 30.43
N LEU A 5 39.14 -0.88 30.92
CA LEU A 5 37.91 -1.45 30.38
C LEU A 5 37.67 -0.83 28.99
N ILE A 6 37.56 -1.68 27.98
CA ILE A 6 37.15 -1.33 26.63
C ILE A 6 35.66 -1.00 26.67
N LEU A 7 35.27 0.22 26.29
CA LEU A 7 33.87 0.59 26.05
C LEU A 7 33.71 0.93 24.56
N PHE A 8 33.42 -0.09 23.75
CA PHE A 8 32.95 0.08 22.38
C PHE A 8 31.49 0.56 22.45
N PHE A 9 31.26 1.85 22.21
CA PHE A 9 29.93 2.39 21.96
C PHE A 9 29.49 1.96 20.55
N LEU A 10 28.92 0.75 20.43
CA LEU A 10 28.14 0.36 19.27
C LEU A 10 26.77 1.06 19.38
N LEU A 11 26.70 2.29 18.87
CA LEU A 11 25.44 2.92 18.48
C LEU A 11 24.92 2.17 17.24
N THR A 12 24.30 1.02 17.45
CA THR A 12 23.39 0.45 16.46
C THR A 12 22.10 1.25 16.53
N THR A 13 22.06 2.39 15.84
CA THR A 13 20.79 2.89 15.36
C THR A 13 20.34 1.89 14.31
N ASN A 14 19.56 0.88 14.71
CA ASN A 14 18.62 0.24 13.81
C ASN A 14 17.57 1.30 13.46
N ALA A 15 17.97 2.30 12.65
CA ALA A 15 17.04 2.88 11.72
C ALA A 15 16.62 1.69 10.87
N PHE A 16 15.43 1.16 11.15
CA PHE A 16 14.78 0.25 10.25
C PHE A 16 14.78 0.96 8.91
N ALA A 17 15.69 0.58 8.01
CA ALA A 17 15.57 0.89 6.60
C ALA A 17 14.41 0.03 6.10
N GLN A 18 13.19 0.41 6.48
CA GLN A 18 12.01 0.06 5.71
C GLN A 18 12.31 0.65 4.33
N GLY A 19 12.46 -0.22 3.33
CA GLY A 19 12.64 0.25 1.96
C GLY A 19 11.56 1.28 1.63
N LEU A 20 11.90 2.29 0.83
CA LEU A 20 10.89 3.26 0.39
C LEU A 20 9.73 2.47 -0.24
N PHE A 21 8.58 2.45 0.44
CA PHE A 21 7.35 2.01 -0.19
C PHE A 21 7.03 3.00 -1.32
N GLY A 22 6.47 2.49 -2.41
CA GLY A 22 5.96 3.37 -3.45
C GLY A 22 4.80 4.18 -2.89
N ASP A 23 4.77 5.47 -3.20
CA ASP A 23 3.64 6.32 -2.90
C ASP A 23 2.39 5.86 -3.66
N TYR A 24 1.23 6.15 -3.08
CA TYR A 24 -0.02 6.07 -3.80
C TYR A 24 -0.38 7.43 -4.37
N ALA A 25 -0.78 7.46 -5.62
CA ALA A 25 -1.32 8.64 -6.27
C ALA A 25 -2.58 8.33 -7.07
N VAL A 26 -3.29 9.37 -7.44
CA VAL A 26 -4.45 9.30 -8.32
C VAL A 26 -4.27 10.22 -9.51
N VAL A 27 -4.74 9.77 -10.68
CA VAL A 27 -4.78 10.61 -11.88
C VAL A 27 -5.79 11.74 -11.70
N LYS A 28 -5.32 12.98 -11.80
CA LYS A 28 -6.13 14.21 -11.85
C LYS A 28 -5.91 14.91 -13.19
N ASP A 29 -6.85 14.72 -14.11
CA ASP A 29 -6.86 15.40 -15.41
C ASP A 29 -8.26 15.91 -15.76
N LYS A 30 -8.33 17.18 -16.17
CA LYS A 30 -9.58 17.87 -16.54
C LYS A 30 -10.26 17.27 -17.76
N ASN A 31 -9.51 16.60 -18.63
CA ASN A 31 -10.04 15.95 -19.83
C ASN A 31 -10.57 14.53 -19.54
N GLY A 32 -10.56 14.09 -18.28
CA GLY A 32 -11.06 12.78 -17.87
C GLY A 32 -10.08 11.61 -18.09
N TYR A 33 -8.88 11.86 -18.64
CA TYR A 33 -7.80 10.90 -18.75
C TYR A 33 -6.45 11.58 -18.99
N VAL A 34 -5.36 10.85 -18.76
CA VAL A 34 -3.98 11.23 -19.11
C VAL A 34 -3.39 10.24 -20.11
N ASN A 35 -2.59 10.73 -21.07
CA ASN A 35 -1.84 9.88 -21.99
C ASN A 35 -0.59 9.30 -21.32
N ILE A 36 -0.41 7.99 -21.46
CA ILE A 36 0.85 7.30 -21.13
C ILE A 36 1.77 7.42 -22.34
N ARG A 37 2.99 7.91 -22.10
CA ARG A 37 4.01 8.20 -23.10
C ARG A 37 5.10 7.13 -23.06
N ALA A 38 5.60 6.71 -24.22
CA ALA A 38 6.67 5.71 -24.32
C ALA A 38 8.01 6.15 -23.70
N LYS A 39 8.24 7.46 -23.61
CA LYS A 39 9.43 8.07 -23.02
C LYS A 39 9.01 9.28 -22.19
N GLU A 40 9.90 9.78 -21.35
CA GLU A 40 9.73 10.95 -20.48
C GLU A 40 9.68 12.29 -21.27
N ASN A 41 8.79 12.39 -22.26
CA ASN A 41 8.72 13.52 -23.17
C ASN A 41 7.31 13.70 -23.74
N VAL A 42 6.79 14.93 -23.73
CA VAL A 42 5.46 15.28 -24.26
C VAL A 42 5.29 14.96 -25.75
N LYS A 43 6.39 14.96 -26.51
CA LYS A 43 6.41 14.65 -27.95
C LYS A 43 6.56 13.14 -28.23
N SER A 44 6.80 12.30 -27.22
CA SER A 44 6.95 10.87 -27.46
C SER A 44 5.63 10.22 -27.89
N LYS A 45 5.72 9.04 -28.51
CA LYS A 45 4.56 8.22 -28.86
C LYS A 45 3.67 7.97 -27.63
N ILE A 46 2.35 8.05 -27.83
CA ILE A 46 1.35 7.63 -26.84
C ILE A 46 1.23 6.10 -26.93
N VAL A 47 1.34 5.42 -25.79
CA VAL A 47 1.27 3.95 -25.70
C VAL A 47 0.02 3.47 -24.97
N GLY A 48 -0.71 4.38 -24.33
CA GLY A 48 -1.97 4.08 -23.63
C GLY A 48 -2.53 5.32 -22.96
N THR A 49 -3.56 5.12 -22.14
CA THR A 49 -4.22 6.18 -21.37
C THR A 49 -4.61 5.66 -19.99
N LEU A 50 -4.54 6.51 -18.97
CA LEU A 50 -5.14 6.26 -17.66
C LEU A 50 -6.34 7.19 -17.48
N PRO A 51 -7.55 6.66 -17.20
CA PRO A 51 -8.70 7.48 -16.84
C PRO A 51 -8.42 8.35 -15.60
N ALA A 52 -9.11 9.49 -15.50
CA ALA A 52 -9.14 10.27 -14.27
C ALA A 52 -9.64 9.40 -13.11
N ASN A 53 -9.14 9.70 -11.91
CA ASN A 53 -9.39 8.95 -10.69
C ASN A 53 -8.82 7.52 -10.67
N THR A 54 -7.98 7.13 -11.65
CA THR A 54 -7.21 5.88 -11.57
C THR A 54 -6.20 5.97 -10.43
N LEU A 55 -6.33 5.08 -9.45
CA LEU A 55 -5.33 4.86 -8.40
C LEU A 55 -4.10 4.20 -9.02
N VAL A 56 -2.91 4.64 -8.64
CA VAL A 56 -1.62 4.09 -9.06
C VAL A 56 -0.68 4.00 -7.86
N ASN A 57 0.23 3.02 -7.88
CA ASN A 57 1.40 2.99 -7.01
C ASN A 57 2.61 3.48 -7.83
N VAL A 58 3.31 4.48 -7.32
CA VAL A 58 4.34 5.24 -8.04
C VAL A 58 5.46 5.64 -7.09
N TYR A 59 6.58 6.10 -7.63
CA TYR A 59 7.68 6.64 -6.84
C TYR A 59 7.90 8.10 -7.21
N PHE A 60 7.73 9.00 -6.24
CA PHE A 60 8.16 10.38 -6.37
C PHE A 60 9.59 10.48 -5.87
N TRP A 61 10.55 10.60 -6.79
CA TRP A 61 11.97 10.76 -6.48
C TRP A 61 12.27 12.19 -6.00
N GLU A 62 11.60 12.62 -4.92
CA GLU A 62 11.66 14.01 -4.44
C GLU A 62 13.00 14.38 -3.80
N ASP A 63 13.73 13.39 -3.28
CA ASP A 63 15.04 13.57 -2.65
C ASP A 63 16.19 13.75 -3.66
N GLU A 64 15.92 13.62 -4.96
CA GLU A 64 16.91 13.85 -6.01
C GLU A 64 17.19 15.36 -6.19
N PRO A 65 18.43 15.78 -6.52
CA PRO A 65 18.75 17.19 -6.79
C PRO A 65 17.91 17.81 -7.91
N THR A 66 17.37 16.98 -8.81
CA THR A 66 16.43 17.39 -9.84
C THR A 66 15.37 16.30 -10.01
N PRO A 67 14.26 16.37 -9.25
CA PRO A 67 13.22 15.35 -9.29
C PRO A 67 12.63 15.23 -10.70
N PRO A 68 12.44 14.01 -11.22
CA PRO A 68 11.91 13.79 -12.55
C PRO A 68 10.49 14.35 -12.66
N ASN A 69 10.20 14.98 -13.80
CA ASN A 69 8.85 15.46 -14.10
C ASN A 69 7.95 14.37 -14.69
N TRP A 70 8.50 13.20 -14.98
CA TRP A 70 7.80 12.07 -15.57
C TRP A 70 7.89 10.88 -14.62
N ILE A 71 6.73 10.31 -14.33
CA ILE A 71 6.57 9.22 -13.39
C ILE A 71 6.22 7.97 -14.17
N ALA A 72 6.96 6.89 -13.93
CA ALA A 72 6.70 5.60 -14.55
C ALA A 72 5.34 5.06 -14.06
N VAL A 73 4.49 4.66 -15.01
CA VAL A 73 3.19 4.02 -14.75
C VAL A 73 2.91 3.00 -15.84
N ASP A 74 2.39 1.82 -15.45
CA ASP A 74 2.06 0.75 -16.38
C ASP A 74 3.26 0.45 -17.32
N LYS A 75 3.12 0.69 -18.62
CA LYS A 75 4.14 0.43 -19.66
C LYS A 75 4.82 1.69 -20.19
N GLY A 76 4.79 2.80 -19.46
CA GLY A 76 5.39 4.05 -19.88
C GLY A 76 5.39 5.11 -18.78
N TYR A 77 5.18 6.37 -19.19
CA TYR A 77 5.35 7.52 -18.30
C TYR A 77 4.20 8.50 -18.41
N VAL A 78 3.84 9.12 -17.29
CA VAL A 78 2.91 10.27 -17.22
C VAL A 78 3.61 11.45 -16.56
N HIS A 79 3.23 12.66 -16.95
CA HIS A 79 3.79 13.86 -16.33
C HIS A 79 3.27 14.00 -14.90
N LYS A 80 4.14 14.30 -13.93
CA LYS A 80 3.82 14.34 -12.49
C LYS A 80 2.65 15.28 -12.16
N SER A 81 2.49 16.36 -12.92
CA SER A 81 1.38 17.31 -12.73
C SER A 81 -0.02 16.72 -13.02
N ARG A 82 -0.09 15.47 -13.49
CA ARG A 82 -1.33 14.72 -13.73
C ARG A 82 -1.63 13.74 -12.61
N LEU A 83 -0.75 13.66 -11.61
CA LEU A 83 -0.90 12.83 -10.45
C LEU A 83 -1.06 13.73 -9.23
N LYS A 84 -1.86 13.27 -8.27
CA LYS A 84 -1.96 13.85 -6.94
C LYS A 84 -1.74 12.73 -5.93
N MET A 85 -0.82 12.92 -5.00
CA MET A 85 -0.55 11.91 -3.96
C MET A 85 -1.78 11.76 -3.07
N ILE A 86 -2.03 10.54 -2.61
CA ILE A 86 -3.17 10.27 -1.74
C ILE A 86 -3.02 11.00 -0.39
N SER A 87 -1.79 11.13 0.11
CA SER A 87 -1.45 11.86 1.33
C SER A 87 -1.75 13.37 1.26
N GLU A 88 -1.86 13.95 0.07
CA GLU A 88 -2.23 15.37 -0.11
C GLU A 88 -3.73 15.64 0.08
N PHE A 89 -4.57 14.61 0.14
CA PHE A 89 -5.98 14.80 0.46
C PHE A 89 -6.16 14.98 1.98
N PRO A 90 -7.24 15.66 2.42
CA PRO A 90 -7.52 15.77 3.84
C PRO A 90 -7.75 14.39 4.48
N SER A 91 -6.95 14.05 5.48
CA SER A 91 -7.21 12.90 6.34
C SER A 91 -8.60 13.00 6.99
N ILE A 92 -9.27 11.87 7.17
CA ILE A 92 -10.56 11.81 7.88
C ILE A 92 -10.37 11.83 9.41
N GLY A 93 -9.19 11.46 9.90
CA GLY A 93 -8.89 11.37 11.33
C GLY A 93 -7.61 10.60 11.62
N LYS A 94 -7.27 10.48 12.92
CA LYS A 94 -6.18 9.61 13.38
C LYS A 94 -6.71 8.22 13.70
N GLY A 95 -5.86 7.21 13.48
CA GLY A 95 -6.14 5.85 13.92
C GLY A 95 -6.28 5.75 15.43
N LYS A 96 -7.17 4.86 15.89
CA LYS A 96 -7.36 4.50 17.28
C LYS A 96 -7.35 2.98 17.40
N GLU A 97 -6.34 2.45 18.06
CA GLU A 97 -6.20 1.03 18.33
C GLU A 97 -7.21 0.56 19.38
N GLN A 98 -7.80 -0.62 19.16
CA GLN A 98 -8.74 -1.28 20.04
C GLN A 98 -8.54 -2.79 19.93
N GLY A 99 -7.61 -3.33 20.74
CA GLY A 99 -7.30 -4.76 20.79
C GLY A 99 -6.81 -5.30 19.45
N ASN A 100 -7.66 -6.06 18.76
CA ASN A 100 -7.37 -6.64 17.44
C ASN A 100 -7.86 -5.78 16.27
N SER A 101 -8.15 -4.50 16.50
CA SER A 101 -8.68 -3.60 15.48
C SER A 101 -8.10 -2.20 15.57
N ILE A 102 -8.17 -1.46 14.47
CA ILE A 102 -7.89 -0.02 14.40
C ILE A 102 -9.04 0.67 13.71
N THR A 103 -9.47 1.81 14.26
CA THR A 103 -10.54 2.63 13.69
C THR A 103 -10.03 4.03 13.36
N ILE A 104 -10.30 4.50 12.14
CA ILE A 104 -10.06 5.86 11.68
C ILE A 104 -11.42 6.47 11.37
N ALA A 105 -11.80 7.51 12.11
CA ALA A 105 -13.14 8.09 11.99
C ALA A 105 -13.12 9.61 12.11
N GLY A 106 -13.97 10.25 11.32
CA GLY A 106 -14.22 11.69 11.32
C GLY A 106 -14.94 12.13 10.05
N LYS A 107 -15.48 13.35 10.07
CA LYS A 107 -16.20 13.94 8.91
C LYS A 107 -17.36 13.06 8.39
N GLY A 108 -18.02 12.32 9.28
CA GLY A 108 -19.12 11.40 8.91
C GLY A 108 -18.66 10.08 8.30
N ILE A 109 -17.36 9.81 8.22
CA ILE A 109 -16.78 8.58 7.70
C ILE A 109 -16.16 7.80 8.85
N SER A 110 -16.30 6.46 8.84
CA SER A 110 -15.59 5.57 9.75
C SER A 110 -15.05 4.37 8.99
N VAL A 111 -13.77 4.06 9.20
CA VAL A 111 -13.07 2.89 8.66
C VAL A 111 -12.54 2.10 9.85
N THR A 112 -12.91 0.82 9.93
CA THR A 112 -12.42 -0.10 10.96
C THR A 112 -11.80 -1.32 10.31
N LEU A 113 -10.52 -1.54 10.58
CA LEU A 113 -9.75 -2.71 10.16
C LEU A 113 -9.68 -3.67 11.35
N THR A 114 -10.09 -4.92 11.17
CA THR A 114 -10.07 -5.93 12.24
C THR A 114 -9.32 -7.17 11.79
N ARG A 115 -8.35 -7.60 12.59
CA ARG A 115 -7.61 -8.85 12.36
C ARG A 115 -8.14 -10.00 13.21
N GLN A 116 -7.80 -11.22 12.82
CA GLN A 116 -8.01 -12.44 13.59
C GLN A 116 -6.84 -13.41 13.38
N PRO A 117 -6.63 -14.38 14.29
CA PRO A 117 -5.62 -15.41 14.11
C PRO A 117 -5.82 -16.19 12.81
N PHE A 118 -4.72 -16.52 12.14
CA PHE A 118 -4.72 -17.35 10.94
C PHE A 118 -4.78 -18.83 11.33
N ASP A 119 -5.84 -19.51 10.93
CA ASP A 119 -6.03 -20.94 11.19
C ASP A 119 -5.67 -21.75 9.95
N LYS A 120 -4.42 -22.22 9.89
CA LYS A 120 -3.90 -23.00 8.76
C LYS A 120 -4.74 -24.23 8.41
N THR A 121 -5.56 -24.77 9.33
CA THR A 121 -6.40 -25.94 9.06
C THR A 121 -7.62 -25.62 8.17
N LYS A 122 -7.98 -24.34 8.06
CA LYS A 122 -9.08 -23.85 7.23
C LYS A 122 -8.67 -23.45 5.83
N HIS A 123 -7.39 -23.59 5.49
CA HIS A 123 -6.82 -23.08 4.25
C HIS A 123 -6.11 -24.17 3.45
N LYS A 124 -6.21 -24.10 2.13
CA LYS A 124 -5.39 -24.92 1.24
C LYS A 124 -4.08 -24.19 0.98
N ILE A 125 -3.00 -24.71 1.55
CA ILE A 125 -1.67 -24.11 1.46
C ILE A 125 -0.79 -24.97 0.55
N THR A 126 -0.26 -24.38 -0.51
CA THR A 126 0.74 -25.00 -1.39
C THR A 126 1.95 -24.08 -1.51
N LYS A 127 3.05 -24.63 -2.04
CA LYS A 127 4.29 -23.91 -2.28
C LYS A 127 4.66 -24.00 -3.75
N LYS A 128 5.04 -22.88 -4.34
CA LYS A 128 5.64 -22.84 -5.67
C LYS A 128 7.12 -22.50 -5.53
N LYS A 129 7.97 -23.42 -5.98
CA LYS A 129 9.42 -23.21 -6.01
C LYS A 129 9.81 -22.52 -7.31
N HIS A 130 10.59 -21.46 -7.19
CA HIS A 130 11.31 -20.81 -8.28
C HIS A 130 12.81 -21.09 -8.15
N LYS A 131 13.62 -20.58 -9.09
CA LYS A 131 15.07 -20.81 -9.10
C LYS A 131 15.75 -20.25 -7.85
N GLU A 132 15.28 -19.10 -7.35
CA GLU A 132 15.95 -18.32 -6.30
C GLU A 132 15.09 -18.14 -5.04
N TYR A 133 13.80 -18.46 -5.09
CA TYR A 133 12.87 -18.28 -3.97
C TYR A 133 11.69 -19.25 -4.01
N SER A 134 11.00 -19.40 -2.89
CA SER A 134 9.72 -20.12 -2.79
C SER A 134 8.60 -19.13 -2.46
N GLU A 135 7.43 -19.35 -3.06
CA GLU A 135 6.20 -18.59 -2.75
C GLU A 135 5.15 -19.48 -2.10
N TYR A 136 4.50 -18.97 -1.07
CA TYR A 136 3.27 -19.56 -0.55
C TYR A 136 2.08 -19.19 -1.44
N ILE A 137 1.25 -20.21 -1.71
CA ILE A 137 -0.05 -20.05 -2.34
C ILE A 137 -1.08 -20.50 -1.31
N ILE A 138 -1.96 -19.59 -0.89
CA ILE A 138 -3.03 -19.85 0.07
C ILE A 138 -4.36 -19.69 -0.68
N ASP A 139 -5.18 -20.72 -0.66
CA ASP A 139 -6.48 -20.80 -1.35
C ASP A 139 -6.40 -20.43 -2.84
N GLY A 140 -5.30 -20.83 -3.49
CA GLY A 140 -5.05 -20.57 -4.91
C GLY A 140 -4.57 -19.16 -5.23
N LYS A 141 -4.30 -18.31 -4.22
CA LYS A 141 -3.80 -16.95 -4.39
C LYS A 141 -2.34 -16.85 -3.95
N ARG A 142 -1.53 -16.11 -4.72
CA ARG A 142 -0.18 -15.69 -4.30
C ARG A 142 -0.31 -14.83 -3.06
N VAL A 143 0.45 -15.15 -2.02
CA VAL A 143 0.46 -14.39 -0.78
C VAL A 143 1.44 -13.24 -0.87
N GLN A 144 1.07 -12.11 -0.28
CA GLN A 144 1.93 -10.94 -0.17
C GLN A 144 2.72 -10.96 1.14
N GLY A 145 3.97 -10.48 1.09
CA GLY A 145 4.81 -10.35 2.27
C GLY A 145 5.24 -11.67 2.92
N LEU A 146 5.27 -12.77 2.17
CA LEU A 146 5.76 -14.06 2.66
C LEU A 146 6.61 -14.75 1.58
N TYR A 147 7.93 -14.73 1.78
CA TYR A 147 8.90 -15.32 0.88
C TYR A 147 9.74 -16.40 1.58
N ASN A 148 10.34 -17.29 0.79
CA ASN A 148 11.44 -18.17 1.21
C ASN A 148 11.16 -19.10 2.39
N ASP A 149 9.95 -19.63 2.47
CA ASP A 149 9.57 -20.64 3.47
C ASP A 149 9.68 -20.15 4.92
N GLU A 150 9.82 -18.83 5.15
CA GLU A 150 10.13 -18.26 6.47
C GLU A 150 9.13 -18.72 7.53
N PHE A 151 7.85 -18.29 7.45
CA PHE A 151 6.77 -18.79 8.33
C PHE A 151 5.40 -18.66 7.66
N LEU A 152 4.40 -19.41 8.15
CA LEU A 152 3.00 -19.16 7.80
C LEU A 152 2.49 -17.91 8.54
N PRO A 153 1.47 -17.21 8.01
CA PRO A 153 0.88 -16.06 8.68
C PRO A 153 0.45 -16.37 10.11
N LYS A 154 0.62 -15.41 11.01
CA LYS A 154 0.05 -15.43 12.36
C LYS A 154 -1.39 -14.93 12.37
N ASP A 155 -1.70 -13.95 11.52
CA ASP A 155 -3.02 -13.34 11.43
C ASP A 155 -3.38 -12.91 10.00
N HIS A 156 -4.66 -12.58 9.84
CA HIS A 156 -5.25 -12.05 8.61
C HIS A 156 -6.47 -11.19 8.93
N TYR A 157 -6.99 -10.48 7.93
CA TYR A 157 -8.20 -9.67 8.11
C TYR A 157 -9.42 -10.55 8.43
N LYS A 158 -10.04 -10.28 9.57
CA LYS A 158 -11.41 -10.71 9.87
C LYS A 158 -12.40 -9.94 9.00
N SER A 159 -12.28 -8.61 9.01
CA SER A 159 -13.15 -7.71 8.28
C SER A 159 -12.51 -6.33 8.05
N ILE A 160 -13.02 -5.66 7.01
CA ILE A 160 -12.87 -4.23 6.78
C ILE A 160 -14.28 -3.65 6.80
N THR A 161 -14.56 -2.76 7.74
CA THR A 161 -15.88 -2.11 7.86
C THR A 161 -15.74 -0.64 7.51
N VAL A 162 -16.59 -0.17 6.59
CA VAL A 162 -16.59 1.22 6.16
C VAL A 162 -18.00 1.77 6.23
N THR A 163 -18.14 2.94 6.86
CA THR A 163 -19.40 3.70 6.85
C THR A 163 -19.16 5.11 6.36
N ILE A 164 -20.08 5.61 5.53
CA ILE A 164 -20.07 6.99 5.03
C ILE A 164 -21.45 7.59 5.31
N ASN A 165 -21.49 8.63 6.13
CA ASN A 165 -22.70 9.30 6.61
C ASN A 165 -23.74 8.32 7.17
N GLY A 166 -23.27 7.38 8.01
CA GLY A 166 -24.10 6.36 8.64
C GLY A 166 -24.53 5.20 7.74
N LYS A 167 -24.17 5.21 6.44
CA LYS A 167 -24.46 4.11 5.50
C LYS A 167 -23.26 3.18 5.39
N ASN A 168 -23.51 1.87 5.48
CA ASN A 168 -22.49 0.85 5.27
C ASN A 168 -22.05 0.80 3.80
N VAL A 169 -20.75 0.68 3.57
CA VAL A 169 -20.14 0.42 2.26
C VAL A 169 -19.67 -1.04 2.23
N PRO A 170 -20.31 -1.92 1.44
CA PRO A 170 -19.89 -3.31 1.34
C PRO A 170 -18.47 -3.43 0.76
N ILE A 171 -17.58 -4.07 1.52
CA ILE A 171 -16.22 -4.41 1.07
C ILE A 171 -16.18 -5.92 0.79
N PRO A 172 -15.94 -6.36 -0.46
CA PRO A 172 -15.93 -7.78 -0.79
C PRO A 172 -14.76 -8.49 -0.11
N LYS A 173 -14.95 -9.75 0.27
CA LYS A 173 -13.92 -10.58 0.91
C LYS A 173 -12.63 -10.65 0.08
N SER A 174 -12.77 -10.70 -1.25
CA SER A 174 -11.65 -10.69 -2.20
C SER A 174 -10.77 -9.43 -2.17
N ALA A 175 -11.21 -8.37 -1.51
CA ALA A 175 -10.40 -7.16 -1.33
C ALA A 175 -9.36 -7.29 -0.22
N TYR A 176 -9.39 -8.34 0.61
CA TYR A 176 -8.51 -8.46 1.77
C TYR A 176 -8.21 -9.90 2.23
N ASP A 177 -8.72 -10.93 1.56
CA ASP A 177 -8.59 -12.34 1.97
C ASP A 177 -7.25 -13.00 1.63
N ASP A 178 -6.39 -12.31 0.89
CA ASP A 178 -5.01 -12.68 0.57
C ASP A 178 -3.98 -11.73 1.22
N LEU A 179 -4.41 -10.95 2.21
CA LEU A 179 -3.55 -10.07 3.00
C LEU A 179 -3.39 -10.61 4.42
N TYR A 180 -2.16 -10.57 4.90
CA TYR A 180 -1.68 -11.26 6.10
C TYR A 180 -0.71 -10.40 6.90
N GLU A 181 -0.51 -10.74 8.17
CA GLU A 181 0.33 -9.99 9.12
C GLU A 181 -0.14 -8.54 9.23
N ILE A 182 -1.37 -8.37 9.72
CA ILE A 182 -2.09 -7.10 9.71
C ILE A 182 -1.51 -6.14 10.76
N GLY A 183 -0.97 -5.02 10.29
CA GLY A 183 -0.42 -3.96 11.14
C GLY A 183 -1.52 -3.15 11.81
N ILE A 184 -1.81 -3.44 13.08
CA ILE A 184 -2.74 -2.67 13.91
C ILE A 184 -1.93 -1.64 14.71
N TRP A 185 -1.40 -0.63 14.01
CA TRP A 185 -0.66 0.48 14.62
C TRP A 185 -1.26 1.82 14.17
N ASP A 186 -1.46 2.74 15.11
CA ASP A 186 -2.04 4.06 14.84
C ASP A 186 -1.19 4.96 13.95
N THR A 187 0.12 4.70 13.87
CA THR A 187 1.07 5.42 13.02
C THR A 187 1.10 4.95 11.57
N ASN A 188 0.51 3.79 11.24
CA ASN A 188 0.72 3.10 9.95
C ASN A 188 -0.57 2.85 9.17
N ASN A 189 -1.70 3.44 9.59
CA ASN A 189 -2.96 3.27 8.88
C ASN A 189 -3.62 4.62 8.69
N PHE A 190 -3.98 4.91 7.44
CA PHE A 190 -4.46 6.22 7.04
C PHE A 190 -5.73 6.11 6.24
N ALA A 191 -6.59 7.11 6.37
CA ALA A 191 -7.74 7.26 5.50
C ALA A 191 -7.88 8.71 5.07
N TYR A 192 -7.96 8.92 3.77
CA TYR A 192 -7.97 10.23 3.12
C TYR A 192 -9.22 10.35 2.25
N TYR A 193 -9.84 11.54 2.26
CA TYR A 193 -11.09 11.74 1.55
C TYR A 193 -10.99 12.88 0.54
N ASP A 194 -11.19 12.53 -0.72
CA ASP A 194 -11.41 13.45 -1.81
C ASP A 194 -12.90 13.81 -1.88
N LYS A 195 -13.22 15.01 -1.40
CA LYS A 195 -14.60 15.52 -1.40
C LYS A 195 -15.09 15.91 -2.79
N GLU A 196 -14.19 16.30 -3.70
CA GLU A 196 -14.57 16.77 -5.04
C GLU A 196 -15.13 15.62 -5.87
N ASP A 197 -14.44 14.48 -5.85
CA ASP A 197 -14.83 13.30 -6.62
C ASP A 197 -15.61 12.25 -5.81
N ASP A 198 -15.83 12.49 -4.51
CA ASP A 198 -16.42 11.57 -3.53
C ASP A 198 -15.69 10.23 -3.51
N ILE A 199 -14.38 10.29 -3.19
CA ILE A 199 -13.50 9.12 -3.14
C ILE A 199 -12.83 9.02 -1.78
N LEU A 200 -13.01 7.87 -1.14
CA LEU A 200 -12.29 7.48 0.07
C LEU A 200 -11.12 6.56 -0.30
N TYR A 201 -9.94 6.92 0.17
CA TYR A 201 -8.73 6.10 0.09
C TYR A 201 -8.38 5.60 1.48
N ILE A 202 -8.07 4.32 1.60
CA ILE A 202 -7.67 3.67 2.85
C ILE A 202 -6.31 3.04 2.60
N ILE A 203 -5.29 3.45 3.35
CA ILE A 203 -3.94 2.89 3.28
C ILE A 203 -3.70 2.10 4.57
N ALA A 204 -3.28 0.85 4.43
CA ALA A 204 -2.87 0.01 5.55
C ALA A 204 -1.52 -0.63 5.28
N HIS A 205 -0.72 -0.74 6.33
CA HIS A 205 0.56 -1.43 6.31
C HIS A 205 0.39 -2.82 6.93
N ASN A 206 0.95 -3.81 6.28
CA ASN A 206 0.91 -5.21 6.69
C ASN A 206 2.29 -5.86 6.45
N GLY A 207 2.40 -7.15 6.75
CA GLY A 207 3.68 -7.86 6.69
C GLY A 207 4.52 -7.65 7.96
N ASP A 208 5.65 -8.34 8.00
CA ASP A 208 6.59 -8.32 9.13
C ASP A 208 8.02 -8.14 8.62
N GLY A 209 8.80 -7.29 9.30
CA GLY A 209 10.20 -7.00 8.96
C GLY A 209 10.42 -6.61 7.48
N ALA A 210 11.34 -7.33 6.82
CA ALA A 210 11.72 -7.10 5.42
C ALA A 210 10.60 -7.44 4.41
N ASN A 211 9.55 -8.13 4.85
CA ASN A 211 8.41 -8.51 4.03
C ASN A 211 7.20 -7.60 4.25
N ALA A 212 7.39 -6.44 4.89
CA ALA A 212 6.34 -5.44 5.01
C ALA A 212 5.86 -4.97 3.64
N TYR A 213 4.58 -4.64 3.52
CA TYR A 213 3.95 -4.13 2.32
C TYR A 213 2.80 -3.21 2.68
N GLU A 214 2.40 -2.37 1.73
CA GLU A 214 1.25 -1.49 1.88
C GLU A 214 0.13 -1.92 0.92
N VAL A 215 -1.09 -1.54 1.28
CA VAL A 215 -2.24 -1.65 0.39
C VAL A 215 -3.05 -0.37 0.46
N CYS A 216 -3.48 0.13 -0.70
CA CYS A 216 -4.41 1.23 -0.81
C CYS A 216 -5.72 0.76 -1.43
N TRP A 217 -6.82 0.83 -0.69
CA TRP A 217 -8.17 0.61 -1.21
C TRP A 217 -8.80 1.91 -1.67
N GLN A 218 -9.54 1.83 -2.77
CA GLN A 218 -10.30 2.94 -3.33
C GLN A 218 -11.81 2.66 -3.26
N ILE A 219 -12.55 3.58 -2.67
CA ILE A 219 -14.02 3.55 -2.59
C ILE A 219 -14.54 4.80 -3.27
N VAL A 220 -15.27 4.64 -4.37
CA VAL A 220 -15.80 5.74 -5.18
C VAL A 220 -17.31 5.80 -4.99
N LYS A 221 -17.82 6.96 -4.55
CA LYS A 221 -19.25 7.22 -4.36
C LYS A 221 -19.94 6.15 -3.51
N GLY A 222 -19.30 5.80 -2.39
CA GLY A 222 -19.78 4.78 -1.46
C GLY A 222 -19.77 3.35 -2.00
N LYS A 223 -18.99 3.05 -3.05
CA LYS A 223 -18.83 1.70 -3.59
C LYS A 223 -17.35 1.33 -3.68
N TYR A 224 -17.00 0.14 -3.21
CA TYR A 224 -15.67 -0.41 -3.42
C TYR A 224 -15.35 -0.46 -4.93
N LYS A 225 -14.20 0.10 -5.32
CA LYS A 225 -13.75 0.16 -6.71
C LYS A 225 -12.60 -0.79 -6.99
N THR A 226 -11.51 -0.67 -6.22
CA THR A 226 -10.29 -1.46 -6.42
C THR A 226 -9.38 -1.38 -5.19
N ARG A 227 -8.26 -2.11 -5.23
CA ARG A 227 -7.10 -1.89 -4.37
C ARG A 227 -5.81 -2.03 -5.19
N ILE A 228 -4.74 -1.40 -4.73
CA ILE A 228 -3.38 -1.66 -5.20
C ILE A 228 -2.52 -2.03 -4.00
N ILE A 229 -1.65 -3.01 -4.19
CA ILE A 229 -0.67 -3.44 -3.20
C ILE A 229 0.66 -2.85 -3.64
N GLY A 230 1.27 -2.05 -2.77
CA GLY A 230 2.61 -1.51 -2.92
C GLY A 230 3.58 -2.49 -2.25
N GLU A 231 4.39 -3.16 -3.05
CA GLU A 231 5.55 -3.87 -2.55
C GLU A 231 6.69 -2.85 -2.34
N PRO A 232 7.55 -3.01 -1.33
CA PRO A 232 8.77 -2.23 -1.25
C PRO A 232 9.60 -2.55 -2.51
N LEU A 233 9.82 -1.57 -3.39
CA LEU A 233 10.77 -1.75 -4.48
C LEU A 233 12.16 -1.89 -3.85
N TRP A 234 12.64 -3.12 -3.79
CA TRP A 234 14.07 -3.35 -3.76
C TRP A 234 14.66 -2.74 -5.03
N PRO A 235 15.89 -2.19 -5.00
CA PRO A 235 16.49 -1.49 -6.12
C PRO A 235 16.80 -2.43 -7.29
N TYR A 236 15.76 -2.89 -7.99
CA TYR A 236 15.85 -3.51 -9.29
C TYR A 236 15.39 -2.48 -10.31
N ILE A 237 16.41 -1.85 -10.86
CA ILE A 237 16.52 -1.27 -12.19
C ILE A 237 15.38 -1.79 -13.10
N ILE A 238 14.47 -0.89 -13.43
CA ILE A 238 13.57 -1.06 -14.57
C ILE A 238 14.49 -1.18 -15.81
N PRO A 239 14.35 -2.23 -16.66
CA PRO A 239 15.21 -2.41 -17.83
C PRO A 239 15.10 -1.29 -18.86
#